data_AF-A0A1V5LIH1-F1
#
_entry.id   AF-A0A1V5LIH1-F1
#
_cell.length_a   1.000
_cell.length_b   1.000
_cell.length_c   1.000
_cell.angle_alpha   90.00
_cell.angle_beta   90.00
_cell.angle_gamma   90.00
#
_symmetry.space_group_name_H-M   'P 1'
#
loop_
_entity.id
_entity.type
_entity.pdbx_description
1 polymer ?
#
loop_
_entity_poly.entity_id
_entity_poly.type
_entity_poly.pdbx_seq_one_letter_code
_entity_poly.pdbx_strand_id
1 'polypeptide(L)' 'MIHGLMGFGAKSHLHAAGILRFSADLPVIIEIVDLPERIDAFLPVVDELVDDGLVTIEAAEVLIYRHEKK' A
#
# COMPACT_ATOMS: atom_id res chain seq x y z
N MET A 1 -4.50 -3.03 -6.15
CA MET A 1 -4.53 -3.65 -4.81
C MET A 1 -3.91 -5.03 -4.93
N ILE A 2 -2.72 -5.19 -4.37
CA ILE A 2 -2.08 -6.49 -4.24
C ILE A 2 -2.37 -6.96 -2.80
N HIS A 3 -2.96 -8.13 -2.65
CA HIS A 3 -3.11 -8.76 -1.35
C HIS A 3 -1.87 -9.62 -1.09
N GLY A 4 -1.07 -9.26 -0.10
CA GLY A 4 0.08 -10.05 0.30
C GLY A 4 -0.37 -11.34 1.01
N LEU A 5 0.34 -12.45 0.78
CA LEU A 5 0.10 -13.70 1.52
C LEU A 5 0.61 -13.61 2.97
N MET A 6 1.61 -12.76 3.22
CA MET A 6 2.25 -12.51 4.52
C MET A 6 2.83 -11.09 4.58
N GLY A 7 3.00 -10.53 5.78
CA GLY A 7 3.57 -9.19 6.00
C GLY A 7 4.20 -9.05 7.38
N PHE A 8 5.21 -8.19 7.50
CA PHE A 8 5.97 -7.94 8.72
C PHE A 8 6.03 -6.42 8.98
N GLY A 9 5.44 -5.98 10.10
CA GLY A 9 5.35 -4.56 10.48
C GLY A 9 6.23 -4.18 11.68
N ALA A 10 6.18 -2.91 12.09
CA ALA A 10 7.01 -2.31 13.14
C ALA A 10 6.91 -3.02 14.51
N LYS A 11 5.83 -3.77 14.77
CA LYS A 11 5.62 -4.55 16.01
C LYS A 11 6.10 -6.00 15.95
N SER A 12 6.84 -6.41 14.91
CA SER A 12 7.37 -7.79 14.76
C SER A 12 6.32 -8.91 14.82
N HIS A 13 5.06 -8.64 14.46
CA HIS A 13 4.03 -9.67 14.34
C HIS A 13 4.00 -10.21 12.91
N LEU A 14 4.23 -11.52 12.77
CA LEU A 14 4.08 -12.24 11.51
C LEU A 14 2.58 -12.44 11.23
N HIS A 15 1.99 -11.59 10.38
CA HIS A 15 0.65 -11.84 9.87
C HIS A 15 0.77 -12.87 8.75
N ALA A 16 0.62 -14.15 9.10
CA ALA A 16 0.63 -15.27 8.18
C ALA A 16 -0.78 -15.88 8.06
N ALA A 17 -1.19 -16.19 6.83
CA ALA A 17 -2.40 -16.96 6.54
C ALA A 17 -2.28 -18.41 7.06
N GLY A 18 -2.49 -18.61 8.36
CA GLY A 18 -2.60 -19.92 9.01
C GLY A 18 -4.07 -20.35 9.14
N ILE A 19 -4.34 -21.62 8.85
CA ILE A 19 -5.63 -22.29 8.54
C ILE A 19 -6.78 -22.16 9.58
N LEU A 20 -6.66 -21.38 10.65
CA LEU A 20 -7.63 -21.44 11.78
C LEU A 20 -7.96 -20.09 12.45
N ARG A 21 -8.17 -18.99 11.72
CA ARG A 21 -8.95 -17.85 12.27
C ARG A 21 -9.79 -17.14 11.20
N PHE A 22 -11.10 -17.17 11.39
CA PHE A 22 -12.08 -16.31 10.71
C PHE A 22 -11.69 -14.83 10.94
N SER A 23 -11.70 -14.03 9.87
CA SER A 23 -11.13 -12.67 9.69
C SER A 23 -9.60 -12.58 9.77
N ALA A 24 -8.91 -12.94 8.69
CA ALA A 24 -7.49 -12.66 8.56
C ALA A 24 -7.30 -11.17 8.24
N ASP A 25 -6.68 -10.43 9.17
CA ASP A 25 -6.07 -9.11 8.92
C ASP A 25 -4.86 -9.31 7.99
N LEU A 26 -5.14 -9.62 6.73
CA LEU A 26 -4.12 -9.82 5.71
C LEU A 26 -3.51 -8.47 5.35
N PRO A 27 -2.18 -8.39 5.21
CA PRO A 27 -1.53 -7.15 4.81
C PRO A 27 -1.99 -6.73 3.41
N VAL A 28 -2.43 -5.47 3.31
CA VAL A 28 -2.81 -4.84 2.04
C VAL A 28 -1.70 -3.90 1.61
N ILE A 29 -1.29 -3.98 0.34
CA ILE A 29 -0.36 -3.03 -0.28
C ILE A 29 -1.14 -2.12 -1.22
N ILE A 30 -1.03 -0.82 -0.98
CA ILE A 30 -1.60 0.24 -1.82
C ILE A 30 -0.45 1.00 -2.46
N GLU A 31 -0.39 0.97 -3.79
CA GLU A 31 0.56 1.77 -4.58
C GLU A 31 -0.20 2.86 -5.31
N ILE A 32 0.30 4.09 -5.21
CA ILE A 32 -0.25 5.28 -5.87
C ILE A 32 0.86 5.86 -6.73
N VAL A 33 0.60 5.99 -8.03
CA VAL A 33 1.52 6.60 -8.99
C VAL A 33 0.88 7.86 -9.53
N ASP A 34 1.46 9.02 -9.21
CA ASP A 34 1.01 10.33 -9.66
C ASP A 34 2.20 11.31 -9.72
N LEU A 35 1.92 12.57 -10.07
CA LEU A 35 2.90 13.65 -10.07
C LEU A 35 3.46 13.90 -8.64
N PRO A 36 4.75 14.27 -8.50
CA PRO A 36 5.38 14.51 -7.20
C PRO A 36 4.60 15.49 -6.32
N GLU A 37 4.10 16.58 -6.90
CA GLU A 37 3.39 17.63 -6.14
C GLU A 37 2.05 17.13 -5.60
N ARG A 38 1.44 16.13 -6.25
CA ARG A 38 0.18 15.52 -5.82
C ARG A 38 0.43 14.48 -4.73
N ILE A 39 1.54 13.76 -4.80
CA ILE A 39 2.00 12.87 -3.74
C ILE A 39 2.30 13.68 -2.48
N ASP A 40 3.10 14.75 -2.59
CA ASP A 40 3.47 15.62 -1.45
C ASP A 40 2.25 16.23 -0.77
N ALA A 41 1.26 16.67 -1.55
CA ALA A 41 0.01 17.22 -1.01
C ALA A 41 -0.87 16.15 -0.32
N PHE A 42 -0.69 14.86 -0.64
CA PHE A 42 -1.45 13.76 -0.06
C PHE A 42 -0.79 13.17 1.20
N LEU A 43 0.51 13.35 1.40
CA LEU A 43 1.24 12.81 2.55
C LEU A 43 0.63 13.16 3.92
N PRO A 44 0.14 14.39 4.20
CA PRO A 44 -0.50 14.68 5.48
C PRO A 44 -1.74 13.83 5.75
N VAL A 45 -2.50 13.52 4.69
CA VAL A 45 -3.69 12.65 4.80
C VAL A 45 -3.28 11.22 5.10
N VAL A 46 -2.17 10.75 4.51
CA VAL A 46 -1.62 9.42 4.81
C VAL A 46 -1.16 9.34 6.26
N ASP A 47 -0.46 10.37 6.76
CA ASP A 47 0.01 10.44 8.15
C ASP A 47 -1.14 10.38 9.16
N GLU A 48 -2.28 11.03 8.85
CA GLU A 48 -3.50 10.96 9.67
C GLU A 48 -4.24 9.61 9.59
N LEU A 49 -4.12 8.89 8.47
CA LEU A 49 -4.87 7.64 8.24
C LEU A 49 -4.10 6.38 8.64
N VAL A 50 -2.76 6.43 8.62
CA VAL A 50 -1.89 5.27 8.86
C VAL A 50 -1.35 5.33 10.29
N ASP A 51 -2.16 4.87 11.25
CA ASP A 51 -1.77 4.79 12.67
C ASP A 51 -0.66 3.75 12.94
N ASP A 52 -0.61 2.67 12.15
CA ASP A 52 0.40 1.61 12.26
C ASP A 52 0.65 1.00 10.86
N GLY A 53 1.87 1.07 10.37
CA GLY A 53 2.21 0.63 9.02
C GLY A 53 3.57 1.11 8.54
N LEU A 54 3.79 1.00 7.23
CA LEU A 54 4.96 1.51 6.54
C LEU A 54 4.49 2.28 5.30
N VAL A 55 5.03 3.47 5.12
CA VAL A 55 4.83 4.30 3.93
C VAL A 55 6.18 4.50 3.28
N THR A 56 6.27 4.26 1.97
CA THR A 56 7.48 4.47 1.17
C THR A 56 7.18 5.35 -0.04
N ILE A 57 8.21 6.06 -0.52
CA ILE A 57 8.15 6.86 -1.75
C ILE A 57 9.25 6.35 -2.67
N GLU A 58 8.88 5.98 -3.89
CA GLU A 58 9.80 5.53 -4.92
C GLU A 58 9.51 6.24 -6.24
N ALA A 59 10.55 6.60 -6.99
CA ALA A 59 10.40 7.19 -8.31
C ALA A 59 10.00 6.10 -9.32
N ALA A 60 8.89 6.30 -10.03
CA ALA A 60 8.42 5.38 -11.06
C ALA A 60 8.48 6.03 -12.44
N GLU A 61 8.89 5.26 -13.45
CA GLU A 61 8.84 5.67 -14.86
C GLU A 61 7.66 4.96 -15.57
N VAL A 62 6.74 5.75 -16.12
CA VAL A 62 5.59 5.19 -16.84
C VAL A 62 5.98 4.91 -18.29
N LEU A 63 6.36 3.67 -18.58
CA LEU A 63 6.75 3.25 -19.92
C LEU A 63 5.58 3.15 -20.89
N ILE A 64 4.40 2.73 -20.41
CA ILE A 64 3.21 2.52 -21.24
C ILE A 64 1.98 2.99 -20.46
N TYR A 65 1.29 4.00 -21.00
CA TYR A 65 0.01 4.48 -20.50
C TYR A 65 -1.03 4.43 -21.62
N ARG A 66 -2.07 3.61 -21.47
CA ARG A 66 -3.15 3.47 -22.45
C ARG A 66 -4.48 3.82 -21.81
N HIS A 67 -5.21 4.69 -22.48
CA HIS A 67 -6.59 5.00 -22.15
C HIS A 67 -7.44 4.58 -23.35
N GLU A 68 -8.25 3.54 -23.22
CA GLU A 68 -9.26 3.25 -24.25
C GLU A 68 -10.31 4.38 -24.21
N LYS A 69 -10.45 5.11 -25.31
CA LYS A 69 -11.61 5.98 -25.51
C LYS A 69 -12.80 5.07 -25.81
N LYS A 70 -13.75 4.96 -24.88
CA LYS A 70 -15.13 4.61 -25.24
C LYS A 70 -15.86 5.87 -25.69
#